data_AF-A0A6V7IX20-F1
#
_entry.id   AF-A0A6V7IX20-F1
#
_cell.length_a   1.000
_cell.length_b   1.000
_cell.length_c   1.000
_cell.angle_alpha   90.00
_cell.angle_beta   90.00
_cell.angle_gamma   90.00
#
_symmetry.space_group_name_H-M   'P 1'
#
loop_
_entity.id
_entity.type
_entity.pdbx_description
1 polymer ?
#
loop_
_entity_poly.entity_id
_entity_poly.type
_entity_poly.pdbx_seq_one_letter_code
_entity_poly.pdbx_strand_id
1 'polypeptide(L)'
;KVDSTQGLITTVAWKMGKSPAVYALEGSVAVAGAALSWLRDNVQLIGNIRETQELAEKVKNSGDVYFVPAFSGLYAPHWQQDARG
;
A
#
# COMPACT_ATOMS: atom_id res chain seq x y z
N LYS A 1 -11.66 18.42 13.87
CA LYS A 1 -11.97 17.17 13.14
C LYS A 1 -11.77 17.44 11.66
N VAL A 2 -11.14 16.53 10.92
CA VAL A 2 -11.00 16.59 9.47
C VAL A 2 -11.85 15.48 8.87
N ASP A 3 -12.65 15.74 7.85
CA ASP A 3 -13.50 14.73 7.20
C ASP A 3 -12.94 14.40 5.82
N SER A 4 -12.96 13.11 5.44
CA SER A 4 -12.49 12.70 4.12
C SER A 4 -13.54 13.00 3.05
N THR A 5 -13.08 13.43 1.88
CA THR A 5 -13.92 13.59 0.67
C THR A 5 -13.67 12.50 -0.37
N GLN A 6 -12.67 11.63 -0.18
CA GLN A 6 -12.16 10.70 -1.21
C GLN A 6 -11.80 9.32 -0.62
N GLY A 7 -12.66 8.77 0.24
CA GLY A 7 -12.53 7.37 0.70
C GLY A 7 -11.38 7.11 1.69
N LEU A 8 -10.92 8.13 2.41
CA LEU A 8 -10.00 7.96 3.55
C LEU A 8 -10.77 7.94 4.87
N ILE A 9 -10.10 7.50 5.94
CA ILE A 9 -10.68 7.43 7.28
C ILE A 9 -10.17 8.62 8.11
N THR A 10 -11.06 9.27 8.86
CA THR A 10 -10.68 10.25 9.88
C THR A 10 -10.22 9.51 11.14
N THR A 11 -8.97 9.74 11.54
CA THR A 11 -8.37 9.15 12.75
C THR A 11 -7.84 10.22 13.70
N VAL A 12 -7.58 9.86 14.95
CA VAL A 12 -6.87 10.72 15.89
C VAL A 12 -5.37 10.55 15.62
N ALA A 13 -4.70 11.63 15.22
CA ALA A 13 -3.25 11.63 15.06
C ALA A 13 -2.55 11.54 16.41
N TRP A 14 -2.94 12.42 17.34
CA TRP A 14 -2.41 12.46 18.70
C TRP A 14 -3.27 13.33 19.64
N LYS A 15 -3.07 13.16 20.95
CA LYS A 15 -3.63 14.03 21.99
C LYS A 15 -2.66 14.16 23.15
N MET A 16 -2.23 15.39 23.45
CA MET A 16 -1.31 15.66 24.56
C MET A 16 -2.07 16.20 25.77
N GLY A 17 -2.24 15.35 26.79
CA GLY A 17 -2.86 15.72 28.05
C GLY A 17 -4.27 16.33 27.88
N LYS A 18 -4.45 17.55 28.39
CA LYS A 18 -5.72 18.29 28.33
C LYS A 18 -5.95 19.01 27.00
N SER A 19 -4.95 19.09 26.13
CA SER A 19 -5.10 19.75 24.84
C SER A 19 -6.11 19.02 23.95
N PRO A 20 -6.81 19.75 23.06
CA PRO A 20 -7.69 19.12 22.06
C PRO A 20 -6.93 18.08 21.23
N ALA A 21 -7.63 17.01 20.83
CA ALA A 21 -7.07 16.01 19.93
C ALA A 21 -6.79 16.61 18.55
N VAL A 22 -5.64 16.26 17.98
CA VAL A 22 -5.30 16.54 16.59
C VAL A 22 -5.73 15.34 15.76
N TYR A 23 -6.41 15.60 14.65
CA TYR A 23 -6.96 14.58 13.76
C TYR A 23 -6.16 14.52 12.46
N ALA A 24 -6.14 13.34 11.83
CA ALA A 24 -5.54 13.09 10.54
C ALA A 24 -6.50 12.33 9.61
N LEU A 25 -6.18 12.34 8.32
CA LEU A 25 -6.77 11.44 7.35
C LEU A 25 -5.81 10.26 7.12
N GLU A 26 -6.35 9.05 7.13
CA GLU A 26 -5.61 7.80 7.01
C GLU A 26 -6.14 6.97 5.83
N GLY A 27 -5.20 6.46 5.03
CA GLY A 27 -5.46 5.44 4.01
C GLY A 27 -4.63 4.22 4.30
N SER A 28 -5.25 3.05 4.29
CA SER A 28 -4.57 1.77 4.50
C SER A 28 -4.36 1.06 3.16
N VAL A 29 -3.22 0.38 3.04
CA VAL A 29 -2.87 -0.49 1.91
C VAL A 29 -2.61 -1.88 2.46
N ALA A 30 -3.39 -2.86 2.01
CA ALA A 30 -3.33 -4.22 2.55
C ALA A 30 -2.02 -4.95 2.18
N VAL A 31 -1.52 -4.73 0.97
CA VAL A 31 -0.35 -5.43 0.42
C VAL A 31 0.67 -4.42 -0.08
N ALA A 32 1.78 -4.30 0.64
CA ALA A 32 2.93 -3.49 0.26
C ALA A 32 4.18 -4.38 0.12
N GLY A 33 5.01 -4.50 1.16
CA GLY A 33 6.19 -5.38 1.16
C GLY A 33 5.86 -6.85 0.92
N ALA A 34 4.65 -7.29 1.29
CA ALA A 34 4.17 -8.65 1.03
C ALA A 34 4.09 -8.99 -0.46
N ALA A 35 3.94 -7.99 -1.35
CA ALA A 35 4.01 -8.22 -2.80
C ALA A 35 5.40 -8.71 -3.24
N LEU A 36 6.46 -8.15 -2.67
CA LEU A 36 7.83 -8.60 -2.96
C LEU A 36 8.11 -9.98 -2.39
N SER A 37 7.59 -10.28 -1.20
CA SER A 37 7.64 -11.64 -0.64
C SER A 37 6.94 -12.65 -1.56
N TRP A 38 5.76 -12.32 -2.09
CA TRP A 38 5.04 -13.18 -3.03
C TRP A 38 5.81 -13.39 -4.35
N LEU A 39 6.42 -12.35 -4.91
CA LEU A 39 7.25 -12.48 -6.11
C LEU A 39 8.45 -13.42 -5.91
N ARG A 40 9.05 -13.42 -4.71
CA ARG A 40 10.15 -14.32 -4.34
C ARG A 40 9.66 -15.75 -4.10
N ASP A 41 8.66 -15.91 -3.25
CA ASP A 41 8.30 -17.21 -2.68
C ASP A 41 7.36 -18.02 -3.59
N ASN A 42 6.45 -17.34 -4.29
CA ASN A 42 5.40 -17.97 -5.09
C ASN A 42 5.72 -17.96 -6.58
N VAL A 43 6.18 -16.82 -7.12
CA VAL A 43 6.51 -16.68 -8.54
C VAL A 43 7.96 -17.07 -8.84
N GLN A 44 8.83 -16.97 -7.83
CA GLN A 44 10.28 -17.23 -7.97
C GLN A 44 10.96 -16.34 -9.02
N LEU A 45 10.46 -15.10 -9.18
CA LEU A 45 11.00 -14.12 -10.13
C LEU A 45 12.27 -13.44 -9.59
N ILE A 46 12.36 -13.31 -8.26
CA ILE A 46 13.50 -12.72 -7.56
C ILE A 46 14.02 -13.73 -6.53
N GLY A 47 15.33 -13.78 -6.35
CA GLY A 47 15.97 -14.63 -5.34
C GLY A 47 16.03 -13.96 -3.97
N ASN A 48 16.15 -12.63 -3.95
CA ASN A 48 16.22 -11.86 -2.70
C ASN A 48 15.52 -10.50 -2.85
N ILE A 49 14.63 -10.16 -1.91
CA ILE A 49 13.93 -8.88 -1.88
C ILE A 49 14.91 -7.68 -1.93
N ARG A 50 16.11 -7.81 -1.35
CA ARG A 50 17.14 -6.74 -1.35
C ARG A 50 17.64 -6.37 -2.74
N GLU A 51 17.54 -7.26 -3.72
CA GLU A 51 18.01 -6.99 -5.08
C GLU A 51 16.98 -6.23 -5.94
N THR A 52 15.73 -6.13 -5.46
CA THR A 52 14.61 -5.54 -6.20
C THR A 52 14.90 -4.11 -6.65
N GLN A 53 15.50 -3.28 -5.79
CA GLN A 53 15.83 -1.90 -6.13
C GLN A 53 16.84 -1.84 -7.29
N GLU A 54 17.94 -2.58 -7.20
CA GLU A 54 18.97 -2.60 -8.23
C GLU A 54 18.41 -3.11 -9.57
N LEU A 55 17.53 -4.11 -9.55
CA LEU A 55 16.87 -4.62 -10.74
C LEU A 55 15.90 -3.58 -11.35
N ALA A 56 15.12 -2.90 -10.53
CA ALA A 56 14.19 -1.86 -10.98
C ALA A 56 14.94 -0.67 -11.60
N GLU A 57 16.11 -0.31 -11.08
CA GLU A 57 16.94 0.79 -11.59
C GLU A 57 17.64 0.46 -12.92
N LYS A 58 17.78 -0.82 -13.30
CA LYS A 58 18.36 -1.23 -14.60
C LYS A 58 17.47 -0.92 -15.80
N VAL A 59 16.19 -0.65 -15.58
CA VAL A 59 15.23 -0.31 -16.63
C VAL A 59 14.71 1.12 -16.45
N LYS A 60 14.39 1.79 -17.56
CA LYS A 60 13.90 3.17 -17.53
C LYS A 60 12.46 3.29 -17.03
N ASN A 61 11.63 2.28 -17.26
CA ASN A 61 10.22 2.25 -16.93
C ASN A 61 9.70 0.80 -16.87
N SER A 62 8.41 0.63 -16.53
CA SER A 62 7.74 -0.67 -16.45
C SER A 62 7.30 -1.25 -17.80
N GLY A 63 7.52 -0.56 -18.93
CA GLY A 63 7.16 -1.04 -20.26
C GLY A 63 5.66 -1.28 -20.47
N ASP A 64 4.80 -0.39 -19.96
CA ASP A 64 3.33 -0.53 -19.94
C ASP A 64 2.82 -1.77 -19.17
N VAL A 65 3.66 -2.39 -18.35
CA VAL A 65 3.25 -3.44 -17.42
C VAL A 65 2.86 -2.82 -16.07
N TYR A 66 1.70 -3.23 -15.56
CA TYR A 66 1.18 -2.80 -14.26
C TYR A 66 0.87 -4.02 -13.40
N PHE A 67 1.22 -3.93 -12.12
CA PHE A 67 0.95 -4.97 -11.14
C PHE A 67 0.10 -4.40 -10.01
N VAL A 68 -1.08 -4.98 -9.80
CA VAL A 68 -2.05 -4.56 -8.77
C VAL A 68 -2.15 -5.68 -7.73
N PRO A 69 -1.44 -5.60 -6.59
CA PRO A 69 -1.34 -6.70 -5.64
C PRO A 69 -2.58 -6.80 -4.71
N ALA A 70 -3.77 -7.00 -5.30
CA ALA A 70 -5.05 -7.07 -4.59
C ALA A 70 -5.35 -8.48 -4.03
N PHE A 71 -4.37 -9.15 -3.42
CA PHE A 71 -4.52 -10.54 -2.96
C PHE A 71 -5.61 -10.72 -1.89
N SER A 72 -5.81 -9.68 -1.06
CA SER A 72 -6.85 -9.61 -0.03
C SER A 72 -7.89 -8.52 -0.33
N GLY A 73 -8.00 -8.09 -1.59
CA GLY A 73 -8.81 -6.96 -2.01
C GLY A 73 -8.07 -5.62 -1.95
N LEU A 74 -8.75 -4.56 -2.40
CA LEU A 74 -8.27 -3.19 -2.37
C LEU A 74 -8.83 -2.45 -1.16
N TYR A 75 -7.97 -1.72 -0.45
CA TYR A 75 -8.37 -0.84 0.65
C TYR A 75 -8.52 0.59 0.11
N ALA A 76 -8.12 1.60 0.88
CA ALA A 76 -8.29 3.00 0.48
C ALA A 76 -7.65 3.28 -0.90
N PRO A 77 -8.29 4.13 -1.74
CA PRO A 77 -9.62 4.73 -1.57
C PRO A 77 -10.77 3.83 -2.06
N HIS A 78 -10.48 2.65 -2.61
CA HIS A 78 -11.44 1.83 -3.36
C HIS A 78 -12.34 0.96 -2.48
N TRP A 79 -11.82 0.43 -1.37
CA TRP A 79 -12.54 -0.43 -0.43
C TRP A 79 -13.28 -1.59 -1.08
N GLN A 80 -12.60 -2.28 -2.00
CA GLN A 80 -13.16 -3.34 -2.81
C GLN A 80 -12.58 -4.70 -2.39
N GLN A 81 -13.29 -5.41 -1.52
CA GLN A 81 -12.83 -6.69 -0.94
C GLN A 81 -12.76 -7.83 -1.96
N ASP A 82 -13.54 -7.77 -3.04
CA ASP A 82 -13.60 -8.78 -4.10
C ASP A 82 -12.57 -8.53 -5.22
N ALA A 83 -11.87 -7.39 -5.22
CA ALA A 83 -10.78 -7.13 -6.16
C ALA A 83 -9.69 -8.20 -6.05
N ARG A 84 -9.15 -8.62 -7.19
CA ARG A 84 -8.08 -9.63 -7.30
C ARG A 84 -7.01 -9.14 -8.27
N GLY A 85 -5.78 -9.58 -8.05
CA GLY A 85 -4.63 -9.37 -8.92
C GLY A 85 -3.49 -10.31 -8.56
#